data_AF-A0A438DVX5-F1
#
_entry.id   AF-A0A438DVX5-F1
#
_cell.length_a   1.000
_cell.length_b   1.000
_cell.length_c   1.000
_cell.angle_alpha   90.00
_cell.angle_beta   90.00
_cell.angle_gamma   90.00
#
_symmetry.space_group_name_H-M   'P 1'
#
loop_
_entity.id
_entity.type
_entity.pdbx_description
1 polymer ?
#
loop_
_entity_poly.entity_id
_entity_poly.type
_entity_poly.pdbx_seq_one_letter_code
_entity_poly.pdbx_strand_id
1 'polypeptide(L)'
;MSSDAEPQLAASQSDSLFSEFTAKMTEALTKVQPPILTTEPSNALISIKLDGTNYALWSQVVEMYISSKDKLGYINGDIPQPPSIDPTFRKWRTNNAIVKGWLINSMDPSLIGNFIRFPTVKLVWDSIATTYFDGSDTSQVYDLRRRVTQLKQAGGSLEKYYNDFQGLWREIDFYRPNLMEYAVDIHNYNLLLQEDKVYVFLDGLDD
;
A
#
# COMPACT_ATOMS: atom_id res chain seq x y z
N MET A 1 31.96 -22.69 -47.18
CA MET A 1 31.15 -23.40 -46.18
C MET A 1 31.06 -22.48 -44.97
N SER A 2 29.84 -22.00 -44.67
CA SER A 2 29.42 -21.16 -43.54
C SER A 2 29.86 -21.73 -42.19
N SER A 3 30.36 -20.93 -41.24
CA SER A 3 29.61 -20.12 -40.24
C SER A 3 28.53 -20.90 -39.51
N ASP A 4 28.74 -21.18 -38.22
CA ASP A 4 28.01 -20.51 -37.14
C ASP A 4 28.73 -20.71 -35.80
N ALA A 5 28.99 -19.60 -35.11
CA ALA A 5 29.48 -19.54 -33.74
C ALA A 5 28.40 -18.85 -32.88
N GLU A 6 28.00 -19.56 -31.83
CA GLU A 6 26.87 -19.32 -30.94
C GLU A 6 27.21 -18.30 -29.82
N PRO A 7 26.27 -17.44 -29.36
CA PRO A 7 26.54 -16.43 -28.34
C PRO A 7 26.12 -16.89 -26.93
N GLN A 8 27.06 -17.42 -26.14
CA GLN A 8 26.82 -17.77 -24.72
C GLN A 8 27.48 -16.83 -23.69
N LEU A 9 28.19 -15.78 -24.11
CA LEU A 9 29.01 -14.98 -23.18
C LEU A 9 28.33 -13.71 -22.61
N ALA A 10 27.18 -13.30 -23.16
CA ALA A 10 26.55 -12.02 -22.81
C ALA A 10 25.57 -12.09 -21.63
N ALA A 11 24.84 -13.20 -21.47
CA ALA A 11 23.80 -13.33 -20.43
C ALA A 11 24.36 -13.44 -19.00
N SER A 12 25.56 -14.01 -18.83
CA SER A 12 26.17 -14.18 -17.51
C SER A 12 26.74 -12.88 -16.92
N GLN A 13 27.06 -11.89 -17.76
CA GLN A 13 27.58 -10.61 -17.30
C GLN A 13 26.48 -9.68 -16.79
N SER A 14 25.30 -9.67 -17.43
CA SER A 14 24.17 -8.85 -16.98
C SER A 14 23.64 -9.31 -15.62
N ASP A 15 23.50 -10.62 -15.40
CA ASP A 15 23.04 -11.19 -14.12
C ASP A 15 24.02 -10.89 -12.98
N SER A 16 25.33 -10.94 -13.28
CA SER A 16 26.38 -10.60 -12.32
C SER A 16 26.36 -9.11 -11.94
N LEU A 17 26.16 -8.22 -12.91
CA LEU A 17 26.10 -6.78 -12.68
C LEU A 17 24.85 -6.39 -11.88
N PHE A 18 23.71 -7.02 -12.19
CA PHE A 18 22.46 -6.78 -11.47
C PHE A 18 22.53 -7.29 -10.03
N SER A 19 23.12 -8.47 -9.82
CA SER A 19 23.37 -9.01 -8.47
C SER A 19 24.32 -8.13 -7.66
N GLU A 20 25.40 -7.63 -8.26
CA GLU A 20 26.37 -6.77 -7.57
C GLU A 20 25.76 -5.40 -7.21
N PHE A 21 24.94 -4.85 -8.10
CA PHE A 21 24.19 -3.63 -7.84
C PHE A 21 23.20 -3.81 -6.69
N THR A 22 22.45 -4.91 -6.69
CA THR A 22 21.48 -5.25 -5.63
C THR A 22 22.16 -5.44 -4.27
N ALA A 23 23.34 -6.08 -4.25
CA ALA A 23 24.12 -6.27 -3.03
C ALA A 23 24.65 -4.94 -2.46
N LYS A 24 25.21 -4.07 -3.31
CA LYS A 24 25.69 -2.74 -2.88
C LYS A 24 24.57 -1.84 -2.40
N MET A 25 23.40 -1.93 -3.04
CA MET A 25 22.21 -1.20 -2.60
C MET A 25 21.72 -1.69 -1.23
N THR A 26 21.74 -3.01 -0.99
CA THR A 26 21.37 -3.59 0.32
C THR A 26 22.34 -3.20 1.43
N GLU A 27 23.64 -3.13 1.14
CA GLU A 27 24.66 -2.68 2.10
C GLU A 27 24.53 -1.17 2.40
N ALA A 28 24.22 -0.34 1.40
CA ALA A 28 23.96 1.07 1.60
C ALA A 28 22.72 1.30 2.50
N LEU A 29 21.66 0.50 2.32
CA LEU A 29 20.43 0.58 3.12
C LEU A 29 20.63 0.17 4.59
N THR A 30 21.51 -0.80 4.86
CA THR A 30 21.81 -1.25 6.23
C THR A 30 22.73 -0.29 7.00
N LYS A 31 23.55 0.51 6.31
CA LYS A 31 24.44 1.50 6.93
C LYS A 31 23.75 2.79 7.38
N VAL A 32 22.51 3.04 6.95
CA VAL A 32 21.81 4.33 7.15
C VAL A 32 20.81 4.31 8.32
N GLN A 33 20.62 3.18 9.02
CA GLN A 33 19.64 3.11 10.13
C GLN A 33 20.26 3.58 11.47
N PRO A 34 19.77 4.68 12.10
CA PRO A 34 20.14 5.01 13.48
C PRO A 34 19.43 4.08 14.49
N PRO A 35 19.96 3.92 15.72
CA PRO A 35 19.40 3.00 16.70
C PRO A 35 17.98 3.43 17.12
N ILE A 36 17.04 2.49 17.05
CA ILE A 36 15.64 2.68 17.42
C ILE A 36 15.57 2.88 18.94
N LEU A 37 15.29 4.11 19.37
CA LEU A 37 14.82 4.38 20.73
C LEU A 37 13.33 3.98 20.79
N THR A 38 13.03 3.02 21.64
CA THR A 38 11.66 2.61 21.99
C THR A 38 10.96 3.75 22.71
N THR A 39 10.12 4.49 21.98
CA THR A 39 9.19 5.47 22.55
C THR A 39 7.80 4.83 22.61
N GLU A 40 7.23 4.73 23.81
CA GLU A 40 5.85 4.33 24.10
C GLU A 40 4.84 5.01 23.13
N PRO A 41 3.88 4.28 22.50
CA PRO A 41 3.00 4.83 21.48
C PRO A 41 1.83 5.61 22.10
N SER A 42 2.15 6.80 22.61
CA SER A 42 1.16 7.74 23.11
C SER A 42 0.54 8.53 21.94
N ASN A 43 -0.70 8.19 21.58
CA ASN A 43 -1.59 8.95 20.68
C ASN A 43 -1.08 9.26 19.25
N ALA A 44 -0.70 8.26 18.48
CA ALA A 44 -0.64 8.42 17.02
C ALA A 44 -2.03 8.88 16.52
N LEU A 45 -2.11 10.06 15.90
CA LEU A 45 -3.31 10.52 15.21
C LEU A 45 -3.25 10.01 13.77
N ILE A 46 -4.42 9.70 13.19
CA ILE A 46 -4.50 9.46 11.74
C ILE A 46 -4.14 10.80 11.05
N SER A 47 -2.97 10.85 10.41
CA SER A 47 -2.44 12.08 9.79
C SER A 47 -3.05 12.36 8.42
N ILE A 48 -3.45 11.32 7.70
CA ILE A 48 -4.11 11.43 6.39
C ILE A 48 -5.59 11.77 6.55
N LYS A 49 -6.07 12.71 5.73
CA LYS A 49 -7.49 13.08 5.66
C LYS A 49 -8.12 12.48 4.40
N LEU A 50 -9.28 11.85 4.53
CA LEU A 50 -10.06 11.45 3.37
C LEU A 50 -10.50 12.70 2.60
N ASP A 51 -10.12 12.78 1.32
CA ASP A 51 -10.46 13.91 0.42
C ASP A 51 -11.37 13.49 -0.75
N GLY A 52 -11.74 12.20 -0.78
CA GLY A 52 -12.59 11.60 -1.81
C GLY A 52 -11.82 11.01 -3.00
N THR A 53 -10.52 11.24 -3.10
CA THR A 53 -9.65 10.65 -4.15
C THR A 53 -8.65 9.64 -3.59
N ASN A 54 -8.42 9.65 -2.28
CA ASN A 54 -7.40 8.86 -1.60
C ASN A 54 -7.93 7.70 -0.77
N TYR A 55 -9.14 7.19 -1.08
CA TYR A 55 -9.82 6.16 -0.28
C TYR A 55 -8.95 4.92 -0.01
N ALA A 56 -8.23 4.41 -1.01
CA ALA A 56 -7.40 3.21 -0.86
C ALA A 56 -6.34 3.37 0.24
N LEU A 57 -5.52 4.43 0.16
CA LEU A 57 -4.51 4.72 1.17
C LEU A 57 -5.13 5.08 2.53
N TRP A 58 -6.17 5.92 2.53
CA TRP A 58 -6.83 6.34 3.75
C TRP A 58 -7.42 5.14 4.51
N SER A 59 -8.13 4.24 3.82
CA SER A 59 -8.77 3.08 4.43
C SER A 59 -7.75 2.16 5.08
N GLN A 60 -6.63 1.86 4.42
CA GLN A 60 -5.54 1.05 4.99
C GLN A 60 -4.94 1.68 6.26
N VAL A 61 -4.64 2.99 6.25
CA VAL A 61 -4.07 3.69 7.40
C VAL A 61 -5.04 3.68 8.60
N VAL A 62 -6.33 3.89 8.32
CA VAL A 62 -7.38 3.90 9.34
C VAL A 62 -7.63 2.50 9.91
N GLU A 63 -7.68 1.46 9.07
CA GLU A 63 -7.79 0.07 9.52
C GLU A 63 -6.62 -0.32 10.43
N MET A 64 -5.39 0.01 10.02
CA MET A 64 -4.18 -0.24 10.83
C MET A 64 -4.26 0.47 12.18
N TYR A 65 -4.69 1.74 12.18
CA TYR A 65 -4.87 2.51 13.41
C TYR A 65 -5.91 1.88 14.34
N ILE A 66 -7.09 1.55 13.83
CA ILE A 66 -8.18 0.95 14.61
C ILE A 66 -7.78 -0.44 15.13
N SER A 67 -7.03 -1.21 14.33
CA SER A 67 -6.47 -2.51 14.73
C SER A 67 -5.48 -2.38 15.87
N SER A 68 -4.60 -1.37 15.83
CA SER A 68 -3.65 -1.09 16.94
C SER A 68 -4.34 -0.76 18.27
N LYS A 69 -5.63 -0.44 18.24
CA LYS A 69 -6.47 -0.13 19.41
C LYS A 69 -7.39 -1.25 19.83
N ASP A 70 -7.29 -2.43 19.19
CA ASP A 70 -8.17 -3.59 19.42
C ASP A 70 -9.66 -3.24 19.22
N LYS A 71 -9.95 -2.49 18.13
CA LYS A 71 -11.33 -2.06 17.79
C LYS A 71 -11.74 -2.38 16.36
N LEU A 72 -10.97 -3.21 15.64
CA LEU A 72 -11.27 -3.56 14.24
C LEU A 72 -12.67 -4.19 14.09
N GLY A 73 -13.07 -4.97 15.09
CA GLY A 73 -14.38 -5.61 15.19
C GLY A 73 -15.60 -4.69 15.01
N TYR A 74 -15.46 -3.39 15.29
CA TYR A 74 -16.55 -2.42 15.16
C TYR A 74 -16.79 -1.96 13.71
N ILE A 75 -15.78 -2.03 12.83
CA ILE A 75 -15.91 -1.62 11.43
C ILE A 75 -16.14 -2.82 10.49
N ASN A 76 -15.51 -3.96 10.75
CA ASN A 76 -15.71 -5.18 9.94
C ASN A 76 -17.01 -5.93 10.30
N GLY A 77 -17.57 -5.73 11.50
CA GLY A 77 -18.82 -6.33 11.96
C GLY A 77 -18.66 -7.54 12.88
N ASP A 78 -17.44 -7.93 13.25
CA ASP A 78 -17.20 -9.04 14.20
C ASP A 78 -17.75 -8.75 15.60
N ILE A 79 -17.91 -7.47 15.96
CA ILE A 79 -18.53 -7.02 17.20
C ILE A 79 -19.88 -6.34 16.86
N PRO A 80 -20.95 -7.12 16.63
CA PRO A 80 -22.25 -6.58 16.27
C PRO A 80 -22.87 -5.81 17.45
N GLN A 81 -23.85 -4.96 17.13
CA GLN A 81 -24.60 -4.23 18.15
C GLN A 81 -25.41 -5.21 19.01
N PRO A 82 -25.19 -5.26 20.34
CA PRO A 82 -26.01 -6.09 21.21
C PRO A 82 -27.38 -5.46 21.46
N PRO A 83 -28.37 -6.23 21.95
CA PRO A 83 -29.67 -5.70 22.35
C PRO A 83 -29.55 -4.58 23.39
N SER A 84 -30.47 -3.61 23.38
CA SER A 84 -30.42 -2.45 24.31
C SER A 84 -30.54 -2.83 25.79
N ILE A 85 -31.13 -3.99 26.09
CA ILE A 85 -31.27 -4.55 27.44
C ILE A 85 -30.00 -5.28 27.91
N ASP A 86 -29.05 -5.53 27.02
CA ASP A 86 -27.81 -6.25 27.34
C ASP A 86 -26.88 -5.35 28.19
N PRO A 87 -26.35 -5.85 29.32
CA PRO A 87 -25.38 -5.09 30.14
C PRO A 87 -24.15 -4.58 29.36
N THR A 88 -23.76 -5.27 28.29
CA THR A 88 -22.62 -4.91 27.42
C THR A 88 -22.94 -3.78 26.44
N PHE A 89 -24.22 -3.46 26.20
CA PHE A 89 -24.65 -2.44 25.23
C PHE A 89 -24.04 -1.07 25.51
N ARG A 90 -23.97 -0.67 26.79
CA ARG A 90 -23.37 0.61 27.16
C ARG A 90 -21.89 0.69 26.76
N LYS A 91 -21.12 -0.37 27.00
CA LYS A 91 -19.70 -0.45 26.64
C LYS A 91 -19.53 -0.45 25.12
N TRP A 92 -20.32 -1.26 24.42
CA TRP A 92 -20.34 -1.30 22.96
C TRP A 92 -20.62 0.08 22.36
N ARG A 93 -21.67 0.78 22.85
CA ARG A 93 -22.06 2.10 22.37
C ARG A 93 -20.96 3.14 22.55
N THR A 94 -20.27 3.12 23.70
CA THR A 94 -19.12 4.01 23.95
C THR A 94 -17.98 3.74 22.97
N ASN A 95 -17.60 2.47 22.77
CA ASN A 95 -16.54 2.13 21.82
C ASN A 95 -16.92 2.48 20.38
N ASN A 96 -18.14 2.16 19.96
CA ASN A 96 -18.68 2.54 18.64
C ASN A 96 -18.59 4.06 18.43
N ALA A 97 -18.95 4.87 19.43
CA ALA A 97 -18.84 6.32 19.34
C ALA A 97 -17.38 6.82 19.25
N ILE A 98 -16.44 6.18 19.96
CA ILE A 98 -15.01 6.50 19.89
C ILE A 98 -14.47 6.25 18.49
N VAL A 99 -14.70 5.04 17.94
CA VAL A 99 -14.21 4.69 16.60
C VAL A 99 -14.87 5.57 15.53
N LYS A 100 -16.16 5.86 15.68
CA LYS A 100 -16.85 6.83 14.80
C LYS A 100 -16.20 8.21 14.86
N GLY A 101 -15.83 8.67 16.06
CA GLY A 101 -15.08 9.91 16.24
C GLY A 101 -13.76 9.91 15.48
N TRP A 102 -13.01 8.80 15.49
CA TRP A 102 -11.78 8.67 14.71
C TRP A 102 -12.03 8.74 13.21
N LEU A 103 -13.05 8.05 12.69
CA LEU A 103 -13.39 8.13 11.26
C LEU A 103 -13.73 9.56 10.85
N ILE A 104 -14.65 10.20 11.58
CA ILE A 104 -15.09 11.57 11.27
C ILE A 104 -13.93 12.56 11.35
N ASN A 105 -13.09 12.44 12.39
CA ASN A 105 -11.91 13.30 12.55
C ASN A 105 -10.81 12.99 11.55
N SER A 106 -10.89 11.91 10.79
CA SER A 106 -9.93 11.56 9.73
C SER A 106 -10.41 11.97 8.33
N MET A 107 -11.46 12.79 8.23
CA MET A 107 -12.00 13.28 6.96
C MET A 107 -11.72 14.76 6.77
N ASP A 108 -11.71 15.20 5.51
CA ASP A 108 -11.86 16.61 5.17
C ASP A 108 -13.19 17.16 5.71
N PRO A 109 -13.23 18.36 6.31
CA PRO A 109 -14.44 18.94 6.88
C PRO A 109 -15.62 19.01 5.90
N SER A 110 -15.37 19.17 4.61
CA SER A 110 -16.41 19.21 3.57
C SER A 110 -17.17 17.89 3.43
N LEU A 111 -16.55 16.76 3.80
CA LEU A 111 -17.14 15.42 3.67
C LEU A 111 -17.89 14.98 4.93
N ILE A 112 -17.59 15.56 6.09
CA ILE A 112 -18.16 15.15 7.40
C ILE A 112 -19.69 15.14 7.37
N GLY A 113 -20.30 16.13 6.71
CA GLY A 113 -21.76 16.28 6.61
C GLY A 113 -22.46 15.06 6.01
N ASN A 114 -21.78 14.32 5.14
CA ASN A 114 -22.32 13.14 4.47
C ASN A 114 -22.39 11.93 5.40
N PHE A 115 -21.51 11.85 6.40
CA PHE A 115 -21.31 10.62 7.19
C PHE A 115 -21.68 10.75 8.67
N ILE A 116 -21.69 11.97 9.22
CA ILE A 116 -21.86 12.17 10.67
C ILE A 116 -23.20 11.64 11.23
N ARG A 117 -24.24 11.55 10.39
CA ARG A 117 -25.60 11.15 10.80
C ARG A 117 -25.82 9.64 10.86
N PHE A 118 -24.90 8.81 10.36
CA PHE A 118 -25.05 7.35 10.47
C PHE A 118 -24.99 6.89 11.93
N PRO A 119 -25.85 5.95 12.37
CA PRO A 119 -25.99 5.61 13.78
C PRO A 119 -24.82 4.77 14.32
N THR A 120 -24.16 3.99 13.47
CA THR A 120 -23.04 3.11 13.87
C THR A 120 -21.79 3.42 13.06
N VAL A 121 -20.63 3.11 13.62
CA VAL A 121 -19.35 3.28 12.91
C VAL A 121 -19.25 2.34 11.71
N LYS A 122 -19.83 1.15 11.80
CA LYS A 122 -19.95 0.22 10.67
C LYS A 122 -20.68 0.85 9.49
N LEU A 123 -21.83 1.48 9.73
CA LEU A 123 -22.57 2.14 8.64
C LEU A 123 -21.81 3.32 8.04
N VAL A 124 -21.05 4.06 8.87
CA VAL A 124 -20.13 5.09 8.37
C VAL A 124 -19.09 4.46 7.45
N TRP A 125 -18.39 3.42 7.93
CA TRP A 125 -17.35 2.71 7.18
C TRP A 125 -17.86 2.17 5.83
N ASP A 126 -18.96 1.41 5.87
CA ASP A 126 -19.56 0.79 4.68
C ASP A 126 -20.06 1.86 3.68
N SER A 127 -20.55 3.00 4.16
CA SER A 127 -21.00 4.10 3.30
C SER A 127 -19.84 4.84 2.64
N ILE A 128 -18.72 5.04 3.35
CA ILE A 128 -17.49 5.62 2.77
C ILE A 128 -16.97 4.69 1.68
N ALA A 129 -16.88 3.40 1.97
CA ALA A 129 -16.50 2.39 0.99
C ALA A 129 -17.42 2.45 -0.22
N THR A 130 -18.74 2.38 -0.04
CA THR A 130 -19.69 2.47 -1.17
C THR A 130 -19.56 3.77 -1.98
N THR A 131 -19.17 4.88 -1.35
CA THR A 131 -19.09 6.19 -2.01
C THR A 131 -17.78 6.39 -2.78
N TYR A 132 -16.65 5.92 -2.23
CA TYR A 132 -15.31 6.24 -2.74
C TYR A 132 -14.49 5.02 -3.15
N PHE A 133 -14.95 3.81 -2.85
CA PHE A 133 -14.41 2.61 -3.44
C PHE A 133 -14.95 2.50 -4.86
N ASP A 134 -14.05 2.56 -5.82
CA ASP A 134 -14.32 2.37 -7.25
C ASP A 134 -14.57 0.90 -7.62
N GLY A 135 -14.60 0.00 -6.62
CA GLY A 135 -15.13 -1.35 -6.78
C GLY A 135 -14.15 -2.34 -7.41
N SER A 136 -12.95 -1.94 -7.80
CA SER A 136 -12.03 -2.88 -8.44
C SER A 136 -10.56 -2.63 -8.15
N ASP A 137 -9.87 -3.70 -7.76
CA ASP A 137 -8.41 -3.77 -7.82
C ASP A 137 -7.91 -3.38 -9.23
N THR A 138 -8.73 -3.56 -10.27
CA THR A 138 -8.38 -3.26 -11.66
C THR A 138 -8.22 -1.76 -11.95
N SER A 139 -9.13 -0.90 -11.46
CA SER A 139 -9.03 0.56 -11.63
C SER A 139 -7.90 1.14 -10.79
N GLN A 140 -7.69 0.63 -9.57
CA GLN A 140 -6.55 1.01 -8.75
C GLN A 140 -5.22 0.57 -9.36
N VAL A 141 -5.14 -0.66 -9.86
CA VAL A 141 -3.96 -1.16 -10.60
C VAL A 141 -3.73 -0.34 -11.87
N TYR A 142 -4.78 0.08 -12.56
CA TYR A 142 -4.65 0.94 -13.75
C TYR A 142 -4.07 2.31 -13.38
N ASP A 143 -4.58 2.95 -12.34
CA ASP A 143 -4.06 4.24 -11.88
C ASP A 143 -2.61 4.13 -11.38
N LEU A 144 -2.28 3.06 -10.64
CA LEU A 144 -0.91 2.79 -10.22
C LEU A 144 0.01 2.53 -11.42
N ARG A 145 -0.43 1.76 -12.41
CA ARG A 145 0.31 1.56 -13.66
C ARG A 145 0.51 2.87 -14.41
N ARG A 146 -0.50 3.72 -14.49
CA ARG A 146 -0.38 5.05 -15.11
C ARG A 146 0.65 5.91 -14.37
N ARG A 147 0.62 5.94 -13.03
CA ARG A 147 1.59 6.67 -12.22
C ARG A 147 3.01 6.15 -12.42
N VAL A 148 3.21 4.83 -12.46
CA VAL A 148 4.55 4.24 -12.61
C VAL A 148 5.14 4.52 -13.99
N THR A 149 4.33 4.46 -15.05
CA THR A 149 4.77 4.80 -16.41
C THR A 149 5.07 6.30 -16.59
N GLN A 150 4.41 7.16 -15.81
CA GLN A 150 4.62 8.61 -15.86
C GLN A 150 5.69 9.11 -14.90
N LEU A 151 6.18 8.26 -14.00
CA LEU A 151 7.20 8.63 -13.02
C LEU A 151 8.51 8.95 -13.74
N LYS A 152 9.12 10.10 -13.42
CA LYS A 152 10.40 10.56 -13.94
C LYS A 152 11.31 11.02 -12.80
N GLN A 153 12.61 10.87 -12.96
CA GLN A 153 13.60 11.40 -12.01
C GLN A 153 13.51 12.92 -11.91
N ALA A 154 13.32 13.61 -13.03
CA ALA A 154 12.94 15.02 -13.12
C ALA A 154 13.85 15.98 -12.33
N GLY A 155 15.16 15.75 -12.39
CA GLY A 155 16.20 16.50 -11.68
C GLY A 155 16.33 16.17 -10.19
N GLY A 156 15.55 15.20 -9.69
CA GLY A 156 15.65 14.68 -8.33
C GLY A 156 16.82 13.71 -8.12
N SER A 157 17.04 13.27 -6.88
CA SER A 157 18.02 12.23 -6.60
C SER A 157 17.55 10.87 -7.13
N LEU A 158 18.50 10.08 -7.64
CA LEU A 158 18.25 8.71 -8.09
C LEU A 158 17.62 7.86 -6.97
N GLU A 159 18.07 8.05 -5.72
CA GLU A 159 17.53 7.34 -4.55
C GLU A 159 16.05 7.64 -4.33
N LYS A 160 15.64 8.92 -4.43
CA LYS A 160 14.23 9.29 -4.28
C LYS A 160 13.40 8.68 -5.39
N TYR A 161 13.84 8.82 -6.64
CA TYR A 161 13.15 8.24 -7.79
C TYR A 161 12.99 6.72 -7.66
N TYR A 162 14.06 6.02 -7.26
CA TYR A 162 14.03 4.58 -7.01
C TYR A 162 13.05 4.21 -5.89
N ASN A 163 13.05 4.94 -4.77
CA ASN A 163 12.13 4.67 -3.66
C ASN A 163 10.66 4.89 -4.06
N ASP A 164 10.37 5.96 -4.80
CA ASP A 164 9.02 6.25 -5.31
C ASP A 164 8.57 5.16 -6.30
N PHE A 165 9.48 4.74 -7.21
CA PHE A 165 9.24 3.66 -8.18
C PHE A 165 8.96 2.32 -7.49
N GLN A 166 9.80 1.91 -6.53
CA GLN A 166 9.61 0.70 -5.74
C GLN A 166 8.32 0.75 -4.91
N GLY A 167 7.97 1.93 -4.38
CA GLY A 167 6.70 2.16 -3.69
C GLY A 167 5.50 1.79 -4.56
N LEU A 168 5.42 2.34 -5.77
CA LEU A 168 4.34 2.08 -6.71
C LEU A 168 4.26 0.61 -7.12
N TRP A 169 5.41 -0.05 -7.39
CA TRP A 169 5.40 -1.47 -7.77
C TRP A 169 5.00 -2.40 -6.65
N ARG A 170 5.38 -2.12 -5.40
CA ARG A 170 4.90 -2.91 -4.25
C ARG A 170 3.38 -2.83 -4.10
N GLU A 171 2.80 -1.67 -4.35
CA GLU A 171 1.36 -1.49 -4.32
C GLU A 171 0.67 -2.25 -5.47
N ILE A 172 1.24 -2.21 -6.69
CA ILE A 172 0.75 -3.01 -7.82
C ILE A 172 0.81 -4.52 -7.51
N ASP A 173 1.94 -5.00 -6.98
CA ASP A 173 2.15 -6.40 -6.64
C ASP A 173 1.19 -6.86 -5.54
N PHE A 174 0.84 -5.99 -4.59
CA PHE A 174 -0.16 -6.25 -3.56
C PHE A 174 -1.56 -6.52 -4.16
N TYR A 175 -1.99 -5.71 -5.12
CA TYR A 175 -3.28 -5.89 -5.81
C TYR A 175 -3.25 -7.00 -6.89
N ARG A 176 -2.08 -7.49 -7.28
CA ARG A 176 -1.90 -8.54 -8.30
C ARG A 176 -0.92 -9.62 -7.81
N PRO A 177 -1.31 -10.40 -6.79
CA PRO A 177 -0.45 -11.47 -6.30
C PRO A 177 -0.23 -12.54 -7.38
N ASN A 178 0.96 -13.14 -7.40
CA ASN A 178 1.22 -14.30 -8.22
C ASN A 178 0.43 -15.51 -7.66
N LEU A 179 -0.48 -16.05 -8.46
CA LEU A 179 -1.33 -17.19 -8.07
C LEU A 179 -0.72 -18.55 -8.43
N MET A 180 0.47 -18.58 -9.03
CA MET A 180 1.17 -19.84 -9.33
C MET A 180 1.57 -20.56 -8.04
N GLU A 181 1.52 -21.89 -8.07
CA GLU A 181 1.82 -22.73 -6.90
C GLU A 181 3.22 -23.35 -6.95
N TYR A 182 3.81 -23.51 -8.14
CA TYR A 182 5.09 -24.18 -8.32
C TYR A 182 6.25 -23.18 -8.23
N ALA A 183 7.26 -23.50 -7.41
CA ALA A 183 8.39 -22.61 -7.15
C ALA A 183 9.19 -22.22 -8.40
N VAL A 184 9.32 -23.13 -9.37
CA VAL A 184 10.03 -22.86 -10.63
C VAL A 184 9.27 -21.84 -11.48
N ASP A 185 7.95 -22.00 -11.59
CA ASP A 185 7.10 -21.08 -12.38
C ASP A 185 7.02 -19.71 -11.71
N ILE A 186 6.91 -19.67 -10.37
CA ILE A 186 6.98 -18.43 -9.59
C ILE A 186 8.30 -17.70 -9.86
N HIS A 187 9.43 -18.42 -9.82
CA HIS A 187 10.74 -17.83 -10.07
C HIS A 187 10.87 -17.26 -11.48
N ASN A 188 10.49 -18.04 -12.50
CA ASN A 188 10.56 -17.60 -13.90
C ASN A 188 9.64 -16.40 -14.18
N TYR A 189 8.42 -16.42 -13.64
CA TYR A 189 7.48 -15.32 -13.76
C TYR A 189 7.99 -14.04 -13.09
N ASN A 190 8.54 -14.17 -11.88
CA ASN A 190 9.12 -13.03 -11.17
C ASN A 190 10.32 -12.45 -11.92
N LEU A 191 11.15 -13.29 -12.56
CA LEU A 191 12.27 -12.83 -13.36
C LEU A 191 11.80 -11.98 -14.55
N LEU A 192 10.80 -12.45 -15.30
CA LEU A 192 10.19 -11.70 -16.40
C LEU A 192 9.59 -10.37 -15.93
N LEU A 193 8.86 -10.37 -14.82
CA LEU A 193 8.31 -9.14 -14.25
C LEU A 193 9.40 -8.15 -13.81
N GLN A 194 10.50 -8.63 -13.23
CA GLN A 194 11.60 -7.75 -12.84
C GLN A 194 12.26 -7.11 -14.07
N GLU A 195 12.41 -7.87 -15.16
CA GLU A 195 12.91 -7.33 -16.42
C GLU A 195 12.01 -6.21 -16.96
N ASP A 196 10.68 -6.43 -17.01
CA ASP A 196 9.72 -5.40 -17.40
C ASP A 196 9.79 -4.16 -16.50
N LYS A 197 9.94 -4.35 -15.18
CA LYS A 197 10.11 -3.25 -14.22
C LYS A 197 11.38 -2.46 -14.52
N VAL A 198 12.49 -3.12 -14.85
CA VAL A 198 13.75 -2.44 -15.19
C VAL A 198 13.56 -1.54 -16.42
N TYR A 199 12.86 -2.00 -17.46
CA TYR A 199 12.59 -1.16 -18.65
C TYR A 199 11.84 0.12 -18.29
N VAL A 200 10.77 0.01 -17.50
CA VAL A 200 10.01 1.20 -17.07
C VAL A 200 10.84 2.11 -16.16
N PHE A 201 11.70 1.55 -15.31
CA PHE A 201 12.60 2.34 -14.47
C PHE A 201 13.59 3.16 -15.31
N LEU A 202 14.22 2.53 -16.30
CA LEU A 202 15.20 3.18 -17.17
C LEU A 202 14.57 4.27 -18.03
N ASP A 203 13.35 4.05 -18.53
CA ASP A 203 12.61 5.05 -19.32
C ASP A 203 12.38 6.36 -18.54
N GLY A 204 12.38 6.32 -17.21
CA GLY A 204 12.15 7.49 -16.37
C GLY A 204 13.39 8.17 -15.82
N LEU A 205 14.60 7.67 -16.10
CA LEU A 205 15.84 8.34 -15.72
C LEU A 205 16.05 9.63 -16.52
N ASP A 206 16.75 10.58 -15.90
CA ASP A 206 17.24 11.75 -16.63
C ASP A 206 18.45 11.35 -17.49
N ASP A 207 18.67 12.09 -18.58
CA ASP A 207 19.82 11.93 -19.49
C ASP A 207 21.19 12.26 -18.82
#